data_AF-A0A8T0SYS8-F1
#
_entry.id   AF-A0A8T0SYS8-F1
#
_cell.length_a   1.000
_cell.length_b   1.000
_cell.length_c   1.000
_cell.angle_alpha   90.00
_cell.angle_beta   90.00
_cell.angle_gamma   90.00
#
_symmetry.space_group_name_H-M   'P 1'
#
loop_
_entity.id
_entity.type
_entity.pdbx_description
1 polymer ?
#
loop_
_entity_poly.entity_id
_entity_poly.type
_entity_poly.pdbx_seq_one_letter_code
_entity_poly.pdbx_strand_id
1 'polypeptide(L)'
;MVVTLNAYNVVAARCAAEYLGMTEDVEKSNLIFKMEVFLNSGIFRSWKDSIIALQTTDALLPWSEELKLVGRCIDSIATKATVNPSNVIWSYTYNRKSASSDEIVEARKSSQAVPKDWWVEDLCELDVGLYRRVMVAVKSRGRIPSDVVGEALKAYAARWLPECCDTLVDDVYSESYKHLLETIVWLLPSDKGSSGISCRFFLKLLKATVLIGAGELLKEELMDRIVLQLHKASVHDLLIPSKPPAQTIYDIQLVQTLISRYMRVAGVAEDGIFLNNLDQEMFETNVDNESLVALCKLVDRYLAEVASDPNLPVSSFVDLATSMPESARTSHDGLYTAIDVFLKLHPGLPKTEKRKICSLMDVKKLSKGACIHAAQNDRLPLRVVVQVLFFEQLRAAGAAAAAAPVPNGSMARCMARLAEEEEDDDWKDGRTQQEPPTPGALKKQLGSLKLAAADHGAGDDGRRLVARSSSVANQSSRLSLSSRSRRIFDKLWVGGAKLPGEGPAGGKGSSDTSGSSQSPRSSAKPLESKSSSSSSRNRRYSVS
;
A
#
# COMPACT_ATOMS: atom_id res chain seq x y z
N MET A 1 -33.67 0.07 44.90
CA MET A 1 -32.57 0.30 43.95
C MET A 1 -33.18 0.92 42.70
N VAL A 2 -32.74 2.11 42.28
CA VAL A 2 -33.23 2.77 41.06
C VAL A 2 -32.25 2.45 39.94
N VAL A 3 -32.75 1.87 38.85
CA VAL A 3 -31.93 1.58 37.65
C VAL A 3 -32.17 2.69 36.64
N THR A 4 -31.11 3.39 36.25
CA THR A 4 -31.15 4.42 35.21
C THR A 4 -30.89 3.80 33.84
N LEU A 5 -31.80 4.03 32.89
CA LEU A 5 -31.64 3.55 31.52
C LEU A 5 -30.70 4.46 30.73
N ASN A 6 -29.77 3.87 30.00
CA ASN A 6 -28.78 4.55 29.15
C ASN A 6 -28.42 3.66 27.94
N ALA A 7 -27.55 4.15 27.07
CA ALA A 7 -27.15 3.42 25.86
C ALA A 7 -26.52 2.04 26.12
N TYR A 8 -25.90 1.82 27.30
CA TYR A 8 -25.21 0.58 27.63
C TYR A 8 -26.17 -0.55 28.09
N ASN A 9 -27.34 -0.19 28.63
CA ASN A 9 -28.25 -1.17 29.23
C ASN A 9 -29.65 -1.22 28.56
N VAL A 10 -29.99 -0.24 27.72
CA VAL A 10 -31.30 -0.15 27.08
C VAL A 10 -31.60 -1.33 26.15
N VAL A 11 -30.60 -1.87 25.45
CA VAL A 11 -30.84 -3.03 24.56
C VAL A 11 -31.16 -4.28 25.38
N ALA A 12 -30.37 -4.56 26.42
CA ALA A 12 -30.59 -5.69 27.32
C ALA A 12 -31.96 -5.62 28.00
N ALA A 13 -32.32 -4.45 28.53
CA ALA A 13 -33.61 -4.25 29.16
C ALA A 13 -34.78 -4.39 28.15
N ARG A 14 -34.59 -4.02 26.87
CA ARG A 14 -35.63 -4.12 25.83
C ARG A 14 -35.85 -5.58 25.43
N CYS A 15 -34.78 -6.35 25.30
CA CYS A 15 -34.84 -7.79 25.06
C CYS A 15 -35.50 -8.53 26.25
N ALA A 16 -35.11 -8.18 27.48
CA ALA A 16 -35.70 -8.77 28.69
C ALA A 16 -37.19 -8.43 28.83
N ALA A 17 -37.58 -7.19 28.53
CA ALA A 17 -38.98 -6.76 28.56
C ALA A 17 -39.83 -7.53 27.54
N GLU A 18 -39.30 -7.80 26.34
CA GLU A 18 -39.97 -8.66 25.35
C GLU A 18 -40.13 -10.08 25.87
N TYR A 19 -39.04 -10.66 26.38
CA TYR A 19 -39.04 -12.03 26.88
C TYR A 19 -40.06 -12.25 28.02
N LEU A 20 -40.21 -11.24 28.88
CA LEU A 20 -41.16 -11.24 29.99
C LEU A 20 -42.59 -10.85 29.59
N GLY A 21 -42.85 -10.54 28.31
CA GLY A 21 -44.18 -10.15 27.84
C GLY A 21 -44.70 -8.86 28.49
N MET A 22 -43.83 -7.90 28.75
CA MET A 22 -44.16 -6.64 29.43
C MET A 22 -44.85 -5.65 28.48
N THR A 23 -46.01 -6.04 27.94
CA THR A 23 -46.79 -5.27 26.96
C THR A 23 -47.80 -4.34 27.62
N GLU A 24 -48.32 -3.39 26.85
CA GLU A 24 -49.38 -2.48 27.29
C GLU A 24 -50.70 -3.20 27.60
N ASP A 25 -50.86 -4.45 27.14
CA ASP A 25 -52.06 -5.25 27.40
C ASP A 25 -52.12 -5.71 28.86
N VAL A 26 -50.98 -5.78 29.53
CA VAL A 26 -50.86 -6.19 30.95
C VAL A 26 -51.04 -4.99 31.88
N GLU A 27 -50.34 -3.89 31.60
CA GLU A 27 -50.39 -2.66 32.39
C GLU A 27 -50.07 -1.45 31.51
N LYS A 28 -50.73 -0.31 31.75
CA LYS A 28 -50.46 0.93 31.02
C LYS A 28 -49.05 1.46 31.32
N SER A 29 -48.38 1.98 30.30
CA SER A 29 -47.00 2.48 30.41
C SER A 29 -46.03 1.42 30.92
N ASN A 30 -46.15 0.22 30.35
CA ASN A 30 -45.26 -0.90 30.62
C ASN A 30 -43.86 -0.63 30.06
N LEU A 31 -42.94 -1.51 30.41
CA LEU A 31 -41.53 -1.32 30.13
C LEU A 31 -41.25 -1.29 28.61
N ILE A 32 -41.90 -2.14 27.80
CA ILE A 32 -41.70 -2.12 26.34
C ILE A 32 -42.02 -0.74 25.77
N PHE A 33 -43.19 -0.18 26.07
CA PHE A 33 -43.59 1.13 25.55
C PHE A 33 -42.65 2.25 26.01
N LYS A 34 -42.33 2.30 27.31
CA LYS A 34 -41.40 3.30 27.86
C LYS A 34 -40.02 3.22 27.19
N MET A 35 -39.55 2.01 26.93
CA MET A 35 -38.27 1.77 26.26
C MET A 35 -38.32 2.17 24.80
N GLU A 36 -39.40 1.88 24.07
CA GLU A 36 -39.57 2.33 22.70
C GLU A 36 -39.59 3.86 22.59
N VAL A 37 -40.26 4.55 23.52
CA VAL A 37 -40.23 6.01 23.58
C VAL A 37 -38.80 6.52 23.83
N PHE A 38 -38.09 5.95 24.80
CA PHE A 38 -36.72 6.34 25.13
C PHE A 38 -35.73 6.07 23.99
N LEU A 39 -35.84 4.92 23.33
CA LEU A 39 -35.04 4.57 22.16
C LEU A 39 -35.24 5.58 21.02
N ASN A 40 -36.50 5.93 20.72
CA ASN A 40 -36.85 6.86 19.64
C ASN A 40 -36.52 8.33 19.92
N SER A 41 -36.68 8.77 21.17
CA SER A 41 -36.52 10.17 21.55
C SER A 41 -35.10 10.50 22.03
N GLY A 42 -34.40 9.54 22.63
CA GLY A 42 -33.05 9.72 23.16
C GLY A 42 -31.99 9.03 22.31
N ILE A 43 -31.94 7.70 22.38
CA ILE A 43 -30.84 6.88 21.85
C ILE A 43 -30.64 7.10 20.35
N PHE A 44 -31.70 6.94 19.54
CA PHE A 44 -31.64 7.12 18.09
C PHE A 44 -31.57 8.59 17.64
N ARG A 45 -31.61 9.55 18.56
CA ARG A 45 -31.40 10.97 18.25
C ARG A 45 -29.96 11.40 18.55
N SER A 46 -29.28 10.72 19.46
CA SER A 46 -27.88 10.95 19.80
C SER A 46 -26.93 10.14 18.92
N TRP A 47 -25.83 10.75 18.48
CA TRP A 47 -24.79 10.08 17.68
C TRP A 47 -24.09 9.00 18.51
N LYS A 48 -23.50 9.39 19.64
CA LYS A 48 -22.72 8.48 20.49
C LYS A 48 -23.57 7.38 21.10
N ASP A 49 -24.78 7.70 21.57
CA ASP A 49 -25.65 6.69 22.18
C ASP A 49 -26.13 5.65 21.15
N SER A 50 -26.33 6.04 19.88
CA SER A 50 -26.65 5.08 18.82
C SER A 50 -25.52 4.10 18.54
N ILE A 51 -24.25 4.56 18.61
CA ILE A 51 -23.07 3.70 18.42
C ILE A 51 -22.89 2.75 19.60
N ILE A 52 -22.98 3.28 20.82
CA ILE A 52 -22.89 2.47 22.04
C ILE A 52 -24.01 1.42 22.08
N ALA A 53 -25.25 1.83 21.80
CA ALA A 53 -26.37 0.91 21.73
C ALA A 53 -26.14 -0.18 20.68
N LEU A 54 -25.63 0.16 19.49
CA LEU A 54 -25.26 -0.81 18.46
C LEU A 54 -24.23 -1.82 18.97
N GLN A 55 -23.16 -1.38 19.64
CA GLN A 55 -22.14 -2.27 20.19
C GLN A 55 -22.73 -3.27 21.20
N THR A 56 -23.70 -2.85 22.02
CA THR A 56 -24.35 -3.75 22.99
C THR A 56 -25.30 -4.78 22.37
N THR A 57 -25.69 -4.62 21.10
CA THR A 57 -26.60 -5.57 20.45
C THR A 57 -25.96 -6.94 20.18
N ASP A 58 -24.63 -6.99 20.04
CA ASP A 58 -23.89 -8.18 19.64
C ASP A 58 -23.97 -9.29 20.71
N ALA A 59 -23.86 -8.91 21.97
CA ALA A 59 -23.98 -9.82 23.11
C ALA A 59 -25.41 -10.41 23.30
N LEU A 60 -26.40 -9.91 22.56
CA LEU A 60 -27.83 -10.24 22.70
C LEU A 60 -28.44 -10.81 21.42
N LEU A 61 -27.62 -11.23 20.46
CA LEU A 61 -28.09 -11.95 19.28
C LEU A 61 -28.64 -13.34 19.68
N PRO A 62 -29.75 -13.80 19.06
CA PRO A 62 -30.47 -13.20 17.92
C PRO A 62 -31.57 -12.19 18.33
N TRP A 63 -31.92 -12.06 19.61
CA TRP A 63 -33.08 -11.28 20.07
C TRP A 63 -33.01 -9.80 19.67
N SER A 64 -31.82 -9.20 19.73
CA SER A 64 -31.63 -7.80 19.31
C SER A 64 -31.92 -7.58 17.81
N GLU A 65 -31.77 -8.61 16.99
CA GLU A 65 -32.02 -8.59 15.55
C GLU A 65 -33.50 -8.83 15.22
N GLU A 66 -34.14 -9.78 15.92
CA GLU A 66 -35.59 -10.03 15.83
C GLU A 66 -36.40 -8.79 16.22
N LEU A 67 -35.95 -8.07 17.25
CA LEU A 67 -36.53 -6.80 17.69
C LEU A 67 -36.16 -5.61 16.80
N LYS A 68 -35.40 -5.83 15.72
CA LYS A 68 -34.95 -4.83 14.75
C LYS A 68 -34.13 -3.68 15.38
N LEU A 69 -33.56 -3.90 16.56
CA LEU A 69 -32.76 -2.88 17.27
C LEU A 69 -31.46 -2.60 16.53
N VAL A 70 -30.82 -3.65 16.02
CA VAL A 70 -29.58 -3.54 15.20
C VAL A 70 -29.82 -2.65 13.99
N GLY A 71 -30.87 -2.94 13.21
CA GLY A 71 -31.23 -2.18 12.01
C GLY A 71 -31.54 -0.71 12.32
N ARG A 72 -32.30 -0.45 13.39
CA ARG A 72 -32.64 0.92 13.81
C ARG A 72 -31.43 1.73 14.27
N CYS A 73 -30.48 1.10 14.98
CA CYS A 73 -29.22 1.74 15.32
C CYS A 73 -28.42 2.10 14.06
N ILE A 74 -28.28 1.15 13.13
CA ILE A 74 -27.56 1.37 11.86
C ILE A 74 -28.22 2.49 11.05
N ASP A 75 -29.55 2.51 10.93
CA ASP A 75 -30.27 3.56 10.21
C ASP A 75 -30.11 4.93 10.86
N SER A 76 -30.14 4.98 12.20
CA SER A 76 -29.87 6.19 12.98
C SER A 76 -28.47 6.76 12.71
N ILE A 77 -27.46 5.88 12.72
CA ILE A 77 -26.05 6.22 12.46
C ILE A 77 -25.88 6.67 11.00
N ALA A 78 -26.35 5.88 10.03
CA ALA A 78 -26.23 6.20 8.61
C ALA A 78 -26.96 7.50 8.24
N THR A 79 -28.11 7.77 8.86
CA THR A 79 -28.82 9.05 8.67
C THR A 79 -27.99 10.22 9.16
N LYS A 80 -27.30 10.11 10.31
CA LYS A 80 -26.47 11.19 10.86
C LYS A 80 -25.15 11.37 10.11
N ALA A 81 -24.47 10.26 9.77
CA ALA A 81 -23.21 10.27 9.01
C ALA A 81 -23.36 10.94 7.64
N THR A 82 -24.55 10.90 7.05
CA THR A 82 -24.87 11.48 5.73
C THR A 82 -25.41 12.91 5.79
N VAL A 83 -25.46 13.52 6.98
CA VAL A 83 -25.85 14.94 7.14
C VAL A 83 -24.71 15.83 6.64
N ASN A 84 -25.07 16.94 5.97
CA ASN A 84 -24.07 17.93 5.55
C ASN A 84 -23.28 18.43 6.77
N PRO A 85 -21.94 18.51 6.71
CA PRO A 85 -21.11 18.94 7.84
C PRO A 85 -21.56 20.27 8.48
N SER A 86 -22.15 21.19 7.71
CA SER A 86 -22.68 22.46 8.24
C SER A 86 -23.89 22.30 9.18
N ASN A 87 -24.63 21.19 9.08
CA ASN A 87 -25.82 20.91 9.87
C ASN A 87 -25.53 19.97 11.05
N VAL A 88 -24.25 19.72 11.32
CA VAL A 88 -23.80 18.86 12.41
C VAL A 88 -23.96 19.60 13.74
N ILE A 89 -24.84 19.10 14.59
CA ILE A 89 -25.14 19.67 15.91
C ILE A 89 -24.82 18.71 17.07
N TRP A 90 -24.43 17.48 16.77
CA TRP A 90 -24.13 16.46 17.78
C TRP A 90 -22.63 16.41 18.09
N SER A 91 -22.28 15.85 19.25
CA SER A 91 -20.89 15.68 19.66
C SER A 91 -20.23 14.49 18.95
N TYR A 92 -18.99 14.67 18.51
CA TYR A 92 -18.18 13.66 17.81
C TYR A 92 -16.74 13.66 18.32
N THR A 93 -16.03 12.56 18.10
CA THR A 93 -14.60 12.44 18.41
C THR A 93 -13.78 12.73 17.16
N TYR A 94 -12.81 13.65 17.27
CA TYR A 94 -11.90 13.96 16.16
C TYR A 94 -10.50 14.29 16.70
N ASN A 95 -9.60 13.32 16.59
CA ASN A 95 -8.21 13.39 17.04
C ASN A 95 -7.21 13.48 15.88
N ARG A 96 -7.67 13.45 14.62
CA ARG A 96 -6.86 13.74 13.43
C ARG A 96 -6.43 15.20 13.38
N LYS A 97 -5.44 15.55 14.21
CA LYS A 97 -4.62 16.73 14.03
C LYS A 97 -3.84 16.56 12.73
N SER A 98 -3.92 17.55 11.83
CA SER A 98 -2.94 17.66 10.76
C SER A 98 -1.55 17.64 11.39
N ALA A 99 -0.60 16.91 10.80
CA ALA A 99 0.77 16.79 11.28
C ALA A 99 1.59 18.10 11.12
N SER A 100 0.98 19.26 11.39
CA SER A 100 1.56 20.58 11.16
C SER A 100 1.26 21.60 12.25
N SER A 101 0.84 21.20 13.45
CA SER A 101 0.71 22.16 14.56
C SER A 101 0.96 21.49 15.90
N ASP A 102 2.24 21.46 16.27
CA ASP A 102 2.66 21.44 17.67
C ASP A 102 2.33 22.82 18.26
N GLU A 103 1.09 22.99 18.72
CA GLU A 103 0.80 23.94 19.79
C GLU A 103 -0.10 23.24 20.81
N ILE A 104 0.48 22.98 21.97
CA ILE A 104 -0.25 22.63 23.19
C ILE A 104 -1.03 23.89 23.57
N VAL A 105 -2.30 23.96 23.19
CA VAL A 105 -3.23 24.96 23.72
C VAL A 105 -4.52 24.26 24.09
N GLU A 106 -4.73 24.13 25.39
CA GLU A 106 -6.03 23.81 25.97
C GLU A 106 -7.11 24.75 25.41
N ALA A 107 -8.26 24.17 25.07
CA ALA A 107 -9.52 24.88 24.89
C ALA A 107 -9.49 26.12 23.96
N ARG A 108 -9.32 25.92 22.64
CA ARG A 108 -9.83 26.90 21.66
C ARG A 108 -11.13 26.40 21.02
N LYS A 109 -12.25 26.78 21.65
CA LYS A 109 -13.53 26.98 20.98
C LYS A 109 -13.35 28.12 19.96
N SER A 110 -13.01 27.80 18.72
CA SER A 110 -13.18 28.70 17.60
C SER A 110 -13.86 27.93 16.49
N SER A 111 -14.86 28.56 15.86
CA SER A 111 -15.72 28.07 14.78
C SER A 111 -14.97 27.42 13.61
N GLN A 112 -14.39 26.23 13.82
CA GLN A 112 -13.89 25.38 12.75
C GLN A 112 -15.09 24.70 12.11
N ALA A 113 -15.25 24.92 10.81
CA ALA A 113 -16.19 24.16 10.00
C ALA A 113 -15.96 22.66 10.28
N VAL A 114 -17.05 21.93 10.52
CA VAL A 114 -16.98 20.50 10.83
C VAL A 114 -16.29 19.77 9.69
N PRO A 115 -15.25 18.97 9.95
CA PRO A 115 -14.56 18.19 8.92
C PRO A 115 -15.54 17.28 8.17
N LYS A 116 -15.29 17.01 6.89
CA LYS A 116 -16.17 16.13 6.07
C LYS A 116 -16.21 14.68 6.57
N ASP A 117 -15.18 14.28 7.30
CA ASP A 117 -14.91 12.94 7.80
C ASP A 117 -15.00 12.84 9.33
N TRP A 118 -15.72 13.77 9.96
CA TRP A 118 -15.93 13.87 11.41
C TRP A 118 -16.38 12.56 12.08
N TRP A 119 -17.10 11.69 11.35
CA TRP A 119 -17.73 10.47 11.87
C TRP A 119 -16.79 9.26 11.88
N VAL A 120 -15.69 9.35 11.16
CA VAL A 120 -14.84 8.20 10.84
C VAL A 120 -14.24 7.57 12.10
N GLU A 121 -13.72 8.38 13.02
CA GLU A 121 -13.01 7.87 14.20
C GLU A 121 -13.93 7.09 15.14
N ASP A 122 -15.12 7.63 15.41
CA ASP A 122 -16.14 7.00 16.25
C ASP A 122 -16.59 5.66 15.64
N LEU A 123 -16.79 5.59 14.32
CA LEU A 123 -17.18 4.32 13.67
C LEU A 123 -16.06 3.29 13.67
N CYS A 124 -14.79 3.70 13.77
CA CYS A 124 -13.69 2.74 13.81
C CYS A 124 -13.67 1.89 15.10
N GLU A 125 -14.50 2.21 16.11
CA GLU A 125 -14.65 1.42 17.34
C GLU A 125 -15.57 0.22 17.17
N LEU A 126 -16.26 0.12 16.04
CA LEU A 126 -17.13 -1.00 15.74
C LEU A 126 -16.31 -2.24 15.34
N ASP A 127 -16.78 -3.40 15.78
CA ASP A 127 -16.34 -4.69 15.26
C ASP A 127 -16.58 -4.79 13.74
N VAL A 128 -15.80 -5.62 13.05
CA VAL A 128 -15.83 -5.79 11.58
C VAL A 128 -17.23 -6.06 11.04
N GLY A 129 -18.03 -6.88 11.73
CA GLY A 129 -19.38 -7.23 11.29
C GLY A 129 -20.32 -6.02 11.33
N LEU A 130 -20.30 -5.29 12.45
CA LEU A 130 -21.11 -4.09 12.65
C LEU A 130 -20.63 -2.94 11.75
N TYR A 131 -19.31 -2.73 11.65
CA TYR A 131 -18.70 -1.74 10.77
C TYR A 131 -19.13 -1.95 9.32
N ARG A 132 -19.07 -3.20 8.82
CA ARG A 132 -19.53 -3.55 7.47
C ARG A 132 -20.98 -3.13 7.26
N ARG A 133 -21.89 -3.51 8.17
CA ARG A 133 -23.32 -3.21 8.04
C ARG A 133 -23.58 -1.69 8.05
N VAL A 134 -22.90 -0.95 8.92
CA VAL A 134 -23.00 0.51 8.97
C VAL A 134 -22.48 1.13 7.68
N MET A 135 -21.30 0.73 7.20
CA MET A 135 -20.72 1.29 5.98
C MET A 135 -21.55 0.98 4.74
N VAL A 136 -22.17 -0.20 4.64
CA VAL A 136 -23.13 -0.52 3.57
C VAL A 136 -24.34 0.42 3.62
N ALA A 137 -24.91 0.66 4.80
CA ALA A 137 -26.05 1.57 4.97
C ALA A 137 -25.69 3.05 4.71
N VAL A 138 -24.44 3.44 5.01
CA VAL A 138 -23.92 4.77 4.68
C VAL A 138 -23.74 4.93 3.17
N LYS A 139 -23.14 3.93 2.50
CA LYS A 139 -22.94 3.92 1.04
C LYS A 139 -24.26 3.91 0.27
N SER A 140 -25.25 3.11 0.71
CA SER A 140 -26.54 2.99 0.02
C SER A 140 -27.34 4.29 -0.02
N ARG A 141 -27.02 5.24 0.87
CA ARG A 141 -27.64 6.58 0.89
C ARG A 141 -27.06 7.53 -0.15
N GLY A 142 -25.89 7.24 -0.74
CA GLY A 142 -25.31 7.97 -1.87
C GLY A 142 -24.92 9.43 -1.63
N ARG A 143 -24.91 9.91 -0.38
CA ARG A 143 -24.63 11.32 -0.03
C ARG A 143 -23.18 11.61 0.33
N ILE A 144 -22.38 10.57 0.58
CA ILE A 144 -20.98 10.70 0.99
C ILE A 144 -20.09 10.50 -0.24
N PRO A 145 -19.15 11.42 -0.51
CA PRO A 145 -18.24 11.29 -1.64
C PRO A 145 -17.24 10.12 -1.41
N SER A 146 -16.76 9.55 -2.51
CA SER A 146 -15.96 8.32 -2.52
C SER A 146 -14.60 8.47 -1.82
N ASP A 147 -14.03 9.67 -1.85
CA ASP A 147 -12.82 10.07 -1.12
C ASP A 147 -12.99 9.92 0.40
N VAL A 148 -14.10 10.41 0.97
CA VAL A 148 -14.37 10.33 2.40
C VAL A 148 -14.62 8.89 2.83
N VAL A 149 -15.30 8.09 2.01
CA VAL A 149 -15.43 6.63 2.25
C VAL A 149 -14.07 5.95 2.22
N GLY A 150 -13.19 6.33 1.29
CA GLY A 150 -11.82 5.85 1.22
C GLY A 150 -10.99 6.16 2.47
N GLU A 151 -11.06 7.40 2.95
CA GLU A 151 -10.39 7.80 4.20
C GLU A 151 -10.98 7.09 5.42
N ALA A 152 -12.29 6.84 5.45
CA ALA A 152 -12.92 6.04 6.50
C ALA A 152 -12.36 4.61 6.57
N LEU A 153 -12.26 3.96 5.41
CA LEU A 153 -11.72 2.60 5.31
C LEU A 153 -10.23 2.54 5.62
N LYS A 154 -9.47 3.56 5.23
CA LYS A 154 -8.04 3.69 5.55
C LYS A 154 -7.80 3.91 7.04
N ALA A 155 -8.63 4.71 7.71
CA ALA A 155 -8.57 4.88 9.16
C ALA A 155 -8.93 3.59 9.89
N TYR A 156 -9.93 2.85 9.39
CA TYR A 156 -10.30 1.54 9.93
C TYR A 156 -9.19 0.52 9.76
N ALA A 157 -8.62 0.44 8.55
CA ALA A 157 -7.46 -0.38 8.23
C ALA A 157 -6.27 -0.06 9.15
N ALA A 158 -5.91 1.21 9.33
CA ALA A 158 -4.80 1.60 10.20
C ALA A 158 -5.02 1.26 11.69
N ARG A 159 -6.28 1.16 12.12
CA ARG A 159 -6.63 0.78 13.49
C ARG A 159 -6.52 -0.72 13.73
N TRP A 160 -7.00 -1.52 12.78
CA TRP A 160 -7.26 -2.95 12.97
C TRP A 160 -6.30 -3.88 12.20
N LEU A 161 -5.68 -3.40 11.12
CA LEU A 161 -4.61 -4.14 10.44
C LEU A 161 -3.26 -3.82 11.10
N PRO A 162 -2.41 -4.84 11.33
CA PRO A 162 -1.05 -4.63 11.80
C PRO A 162 -0.23 -3.78 10.83
N GLU A 163 0.56 -2.86 11.38
CA GLU A 163 1.46 -2.00 10.58
C GLU A 163 2.68 -2.77 10.05
N CYS A 164 3.06 -3.88 10.69
CA CYS A 164 4.23 -4.68 10.34
C CYS A 164 3.84 -6.08 9.85
N CYS A 165 4.62 -6.57 8.89
CA CYS A 165 4.43 -7.87 8.27
C CYS A 165 4.71 -9.03 9.25
N ASP A 166 5.54 -8.82 10.27
CA ASP A 166 5.98 -9.88 11.21
C ASP A 166 4.85 -10.43 12.08
N THR A 167 3.84 -9.61 12.38
CA THR A 167 2.66 -10.01 13.18
C THR A 167 1.57 -10.71 12.36
N LEU A 168 1.65 -10.69 11.03
CA LEU A 168 0.66 -11.29 10.13
C LEU A 168 0.92 -12.78 9.86
N VAL A 169 2.01 -13.32 10.38
CA VAL A 169 2.42 -14.73 10.21
C VAL A 169 1.89 -15.63 11.34
N ASP A 170 1.22 -15.05 12.35
CA ASP A 170 0.63 -15.81 13.46
C ASP A 170 -0.71 -16.44 13.02
N ASP A 171 -0.74 -17.77 12.96
CA ASP A 171 -1.82 -18.59 12.40
C ASP A 171 -3.17 -18.36 13.13
N VAL A 172 -3.10 -17.99 14.41
CA VAL A 172 -4.27 -17.84 15.30
C VAL A 172 -5.18 -16.67 14.89
N TYR A 173 -4.63 -15.62 14.26
CA TYR A 173 -5.39 -14.41 13.88
C TYR A 173 -5.59 -14.27 12.37
N SER A 174 -5.06 -15.21 11.58
CA SER A 174 -5.05 -15.15 10.12
C SER A 174 -6.47 -15.07 9.53
N GLU A 175 -7.43 -15.85 10.05
CA GLU A 175 -8.81 -15.85 9.56
C GLU A 175 -9.56 -14.54 9.88
N SER A 176 -9.35 -13.97 11.07
CA SER A 176 -9.96 -12.69 11.44
C SER A 176 -9.41 -11.55 10.59
N TYR A 177 -8.09 -11.51 10.35
CA TYR A 177 -7.47 -10.53 9.46
C TYR A 177 -7.90 -10.71 8.02
N LYS A 178 -8.07 -11.96 7.56
CA LYS A 178 -8.63 -12.26 6.24
C LYS A 178 -10.05 -11.69 6.09
N HIS A 179 -10.93 -11.96 7.04
CA HIS A 179 -12.30 -11.43 6.99
C HIS A 179 -12.32 -9.89 7.04
N LEU A 180 -11.47 -9.28 7.87
CA LEU A 180 -11.29 -7.83 7.94
C LEU A 180 -10.85 -7.26 6.58
N LEU A 181 -9.84 -7.87 5.96
CA LEU A 181 -9.30 -7.42 4.68
C LEU A 181 -10.32 -7.55 3.56
N GLU A 182 -11.02 -8.69 3.47
CA GLU A 182 -12.12 -8.89 2.53
C GLU A 182 -13.20 -7.83 2.72
N THR A 183 -13.60 -7.57 3.97
CA THR A 183 -14.59 -6.55 4.29
C THR A 183 -14.15 -5.17 3.82
N ILE A 184 -12.91 -4.76 4.11
CA ILE A 184 -12.38 -3.46 3.69
C ILE A 184 -12.41 -3.35 2.17
N VAL A 185 -11.92 -4.38 1.46
CA VAL A 185 -11.81 -4.34 -0.02
C VAL A 185 -13.18 -4.28 -0.68
N TRP A 186 -14.15 -5.08 -0.24
CA TRP A 186 -15.51 -5.06 -0.78
C TRP A 186 -16.28 -3.77 -0.44
N LEU A 187 -15.87 -3.05 0.60
CA LEU A 187 -16.41 -1.74 0.93
C LEU A 187 -15.76 -0.60 0.14
N LEU A 188 -14.64 -0.82 -0.56
CA LEU A 188 -14.02 0.23 -1.37
C LEU A 188 -15.00 0.77 -2.43
N PRO A 189 -14.98 2.07 -2.73
CA PRO A 189 -15.72 2.63 -3.85
C PRO A 189 -15.27 1.99 -5.17
N SER A 190 -16.22 1.62 -6.03
CA SER A 190 -15.92 1.02 -7.35
C SER A 190 -15.59 2.04 -8.43
N ASP A 191 -15.50 3.33 -8.10
CA ASP A 191 -15.16 4.39 -9.04
C ASP A 191 -13.70 4.27 -9.48
N LYS A 192 -13.52 3.77 -10.70
CA LYS A 192 -12.26 3.33 -11.30
C LYS A 192 -11.30 4.49 -11.63
N GLY A 193 -11.74 5.75 -11.58
CA GLY A 193 -10.90 6.89 -11.98
C GLY A 193 -10.79 8.00 -10.93
N SER A 194 -11.81 8.18 -10.08
CA SER A 194 -11.97 9.38 -9.24
C SER A 194 -12.04 9.09 -7.73
N SER A 195 -11.87 7.83 -7.31
CA SER A 195 -11.80 7.53 -5.88
C SER A 195 -10.53 8.16 -5.30
N GLY A 196 -10.67 9.07 -4.33
CA GLY A 196 -9.56 9.77 -3.65
C GLY A 196 -8.61 8.87 -2.87
N ILE A 197 -8.62 7.56 -3.15
CA ILE A 197 -7.81 6.53 -2.51
C ILE A 197 -6.47 6.45 -3.23
N SER A 198 -5.38 6.59 -2.47
CA SER A 198 -4.02 6.51 -3.02
C SER A 198 -3.65 5.09 -3.46
N CYS A 199 -2.90 4.96 -4.56
CA CYS A 199 -2.27 3.70 -5.00
C CYS A 199 -1.47 3.02 -3.87
N ARG A 200 -0.78 3.81 -3.04
CA ARG A 200 -0.07 3.34 -1.84
C ARG A 200 -0.95 2.53 -0.88
N PHE A 201 -2.21 2.93 -0.70
CA PHE A 201 -3.14 2.19 0.16
C PHE A 201 -3.53 0.85 -0.46
N PHE A 202 -3.84 0.79 -1.76
CA PHE A 202 -4.10 -0.48 -2.43
C PHE A 202 -2.89 -1.43 -2.39
N LEU A 203 -1.67 -0.91 -2.61
CA LEU A 203 -0.44 -1.70 -2.50
C LEU A 203 -0.21 -2.23 -1.07
N LYS A 204 -0.53 -1.44 -0.04
CA LYS A 204 -0.52 -1.92 1.36
C LYS A 204 -1.51 -3.06 1.58
N LEU A 205 -2.74 -2.94 1.07
CA LEU A 205 -3.74 -4.02 1.15
C LEU A 205 -3.27 -5.26 0.38
N LEU A 206 -2.68 -5.10 -0.81
CA LEU A 206 -2.14 -6.20 -1.61
C LEU A 206 -1.02 -6.93 -0.85
N LYS A 207 -0.10 -6.20 -0.21
CA LYS A 207 0.92 -6.80 0.66
C LYS A 207 0.30 -7.61 1.78
N ALA A 208 -0.71 -7.07 2.46
CA ALA A 208 -1.43 -7.81 3.50
C ALA A 208 -2.12 -9.06 2.95
N THR A 209 -2.77 -8.98 1.78
CA THR A 209 -3.39 -10.11 1.08
C THR A 209 -2.37 -11.20 0.79
N VAL A 210 -1.21 -10.83 0.23
CA VAL A 210 -0.14 -11.76 -0.11
C VAL A 210 0.39 -12.44 1.15
N LEU A 211 0.63 -11.69 2.24
CA LEU A 211 1.17 -12.23 3.49
C LEU A 211 0.19 -13.16 4.20
N ILE A 212 -1.06 -12.74 4.37
CA ILE A 212 -2.12 -13.55 5.01
C ILE A 212 -2.48 -14.76 4.13
N GLY A 213 -2.28 -14.66 2.81
CA GLY A 213 -2.77 -15.68 1.87
C GLY A 213 -4.28 -15.58 1.70
N ALA A 214 -4.82 -14.37 1.71
CA ALA A 214 -6.24 -14.14 1.43
C ALA A 214 -6.54 -14.44 -0.05
N GLY A 215 -7.77 -14.92 -0.34
CA GLY A 215 -8.10 -15.64 -1.58
C GLY A 215 -7.79 -14.89 -2.88
N GLU A 216 -7.60 -15.64 -3.98
CA GLU A 216 -7.15 -15.10 -5.26
C GLU A 216 -8.07 -14.02 -5.83
N LEU A 217 -9.40 -14.13 -5.61
CA LEU A 217 -10.35 -13.11 -6.05
C LEU A 217 -10.08 -11.73 -5.43
N LEU A 218 -9.65 -11.69 -4.16
CA LEU A 218 -9.33 -10.45 -3.45
C LEU A 218 -8.06 -9.80 -4.03
N LYS A 219 -7.08 -10.65 -4.35
CA LYS A 219 -5.82 -10.24 -4.96
C LYS A 219 -6.07 -9.67 -6.36
N GLU A 220 -6.86 -10.36 -7.17
CA GLU A 220 -7.23 -9.93 -8.52
C GLU A 220 -7.95 -8.57 -8.52
N GLU A 221 -8.96 -8.40 -7.65
CA GLU A 221 -9.69 -7.13 -7.51
C GLU A 221 -8.77 -5.96 -7.10
N LEU A 222 -7.82 -6.20 -6.20
CA LEU A 222 -6.82 -5.21 -5.81
C LEU A 222 -5.86 -4.88 -6.96
N MET A 223 -5.39 -5.89 -7.69
CA MET A 223 -4.50 -5.72 -8.83
C MET A 223 -5.14 -4.85 -9.91
N ASP A 224 -6.40 -5.11 -10.25
CA ASP A 224 -7.12 -4.34 -11.26
C ASP A 224 -7.28 -2.86 -10.88
N ARG A 225 -7.42 -2.56 -9.58
CA ARG A 225 -7.46 -1.19 -9.07
C ARG A 225 -6.09 -0.52 -9.03
N ILE A 226 -5.05 -1.26 -8.65
CA ILE A 226 -3.68 -0.76 -8.61
C ILE A 226 -3.22 -0.37 -10.00
N VAL A 227 -3.52 -1.21 -11.00
CA VAL A 227 -3.16 -0.99 -12.41
C VAL A 227 -3.63 0.38 -12.90
N LEU A 228 -4.83 0.83 -12.54
CA LEU A 228 -5.36 2.13 -12.98
C LEU A 228 -4.53 3.34 -12.49
N GLN A 229 -3.73 3.17 -11.44
CA GLN A 229 -2.94 4.25 -10.81
C GLN A 229 -1.48 3.87 -10.54
N LEU A 230 -0.96 2.82 -11.18
CA LEU A 230 0.36 2.25 -10.88
C LEU A 230 1.50 3.27 -11.05
N HIS A 231 1.38 4.18 -12.01
CA HIS A 231 2.31 5.28 -12.24
C HIS A 231 2.48 6.25 -11.05
N LYS A 232 1.53 6.26 -10.09
CA LYS A 232 1.58 7.09 -8.86
C LYS A 232 2.24 6.37 -7.68
N ALA A 233 2.67 5.12 -7.84
CA ALA A 233 3.28 4.34 -6.76
C ALA A 233 4.74 4.75 -6.48
N SER A 234 5.21 4.41 -5.28
CA SER A 234 6.62 4.52 -4.92
C SER A 234 7.32 3.15 -4.97
N VAL A 235 8.65 3.15 -5.09
CA VAL A 235 9.45 1.91 -5.13
C VAL A 235 9.22 1.08 -3.87
N HIS A 236 9.23 1.72 -2.69
CA HIS A 236 9.00 1.06 -1.41
C HIS A 236 7.61 0.40 -1.32
N ASP A 237 6.61 0.96 -2.00
CA ASP A 237 5.27 0.38 -2.04
C ASP A 237 5.21 -0.88 -2.94
N LEU A 238 6.12 -1.04 -3.91
CA LEU A 238 6.24 -2.23 -4.78
C LEU A 238 7.11 -3.36 -4.18
N LEU A 239 7.84 -3.08 -3.11
CA LEU A 239 8.62 -4.10 -2.38
C LEU A 239 7.69 -5.04 -1.60
N ILE A 240 7.13 -6.02 -2.29
CA ILE A 240 6.24 -7.05 -1.73
C ILE A 240 7.11 -8.26 -1.36
N PRO A 241 7.14 -8.71 -0.09
CA PRO A 241 7.96 -9.85 0.31
C PRO A 241 7.53 -11.14 -0.39
N SER A 242 8.50 -11.95 -0.82
CA SER A 242 8.21 -13.30 -1.32
C SER A 242 7.81 -14.25 -0.19
N LYS A 243 6.89 -15.17 -0.49
CA LYS A 243 6.60 -16.31 0.38
C LYS A 243 7.55 -17.48 0.09
N PRO A 244 8.03 -18.21 1.11
CA PRO A 244 8.70 -19.49 0.91
C PRO A 244 7.78 -20.42 0.08
N PRO A 245 8.30 -21.15 -0.93
CA PRO A 245 9.70 -21.57 -1.11
C PRO A 245 10.56 -20.65 -2.00
N ALA A 246 10.08 -19.48 -2.42
CA ALA A 246 10.87 -18.58 -3.26
C ALA A 246 12.15 -18.13 -2.53
N GLN A 247 13.28 -18.12 -3.24
CA GLN A 247 14.60 -17.75 -2.70
C GLN A 247 14.89 -16.25 -2.80
N THR A 248 14.09 -15.53 -3.58
CA THR A 248 14.16 -14.07 -3.72
C THR A 248 13.56 -13.39 -2.50
N ILE A 249 14.05 -12.20 -2.18
CA ILE A 249 13.55 -11.38 -1.07
C ILE A 249 12.16 -10.83 -1.41
N TYR A 250 11.93 -10.48 -2.68
CA TYR A 250 10.70 -9.83 -3.16
C TYR A 250 9.99 -10.63 -4.25
N ASP A 251 8.66 -10.55 -4.27
CA ASP A 251 7.81 -11.17 -5.30
C ASP A 251 7.84 -10.35 -6.59
N ILE A 252 8.83 -10.66 -7.41
CA ILE A 252 9.08 -10.02 -8.70
C ILE A 252 7.99 -10.36 -9.71
N GLN A 253 7.46 -11.58 -9.67
CA GLN A 253 6.45 -12.06 -10.61
C GLN A 253 5.14 -11.30 -10.45
N LEU A 254 4.77 -10.97 -9.21
CA LEU A 254 3.60 -10.13 -8.94
C LEU A 254 3.75 -8.72 -9.53
N VAL A 255 4.92 -8.09 -9.37
CA VAL A 255 5.17 -6.75 -9.94
C VAL A 255 5.21 -6.80 -11.46
N GLN A 256 5.84 -7.82 -12.05
CA GLN A 256 5.82 -8.03 -13.50
C GLN A 256 4.38 -8.17 -14.02
N THR A 257 3.53 -8.93 -13.32
CA THR A 257 2.11 -9.09 -13.66
C THR A 257 1.36 -7.75 -13.61
N LEU A 258 1.61 -6.91 -12.58
CA LEU A 258 1.02 -5.58 -12.48
C LEU A 258 1.43 -4.68 -13.66
N ILE A 259 2.72 -4.71 -14.05
CA ILE A 259 3.22 -3.94 -15.19
C ILE A 259 2.58 -4.44 -16.49
N SER A 260 2.57 -5.74 -16.74
CA SER A 260 1.95 -6.31 -17.95
C SER A 260 0.46 -5.98 -18.05
N ARG A 261 -0.28 -6.01 -16.94
CA ARG A 261 -1.68 -5.57 -16.89
C ARG A 261 -1.82 -4.08 -17.17
N TYR A 262 -0.92 -3.25 -16.65
CA TYR A 262 -0.88 -1.83 -16.95
C TYR A 262 -0.70 -1.55 -18.43
N MET A 263 0.26 -2.22 -19.07
CA MET A 263 0.51 -2.05 -20.51
C MET A 263 -0.72 -2.43 -21.34
N ARG A 264 -1.40 -3.53 -20.96
CA ARG A 264 -2.66 -3.96 -21.59
C ARG A 264 -3.77 -2.92 -21.45
N VAL A 265 -3.93 -2.33 -20.25
CA VAL A 265 -4.92 -1.26 -20.01
C VAL A 265 -4.55 0.04 -20.75
N ALA A 266 -3.26 0.33 -20.89
CA ALA A 266 -2.77 1.46 -21.66
C ALA A 266 -2.93 1.30 -23.19
N GLY A 267 -3.49 0.18 -23.67
CA GLY A 267 -3.66 -0.08 -25.11
C GLY A 267 -2.35 -0.27 -25.87
N VAL A 268 -1.25 -0.52 -25.16
CA VAL A 268 0.07 -0.76 -25.74
C VAL A 268 0.20 -2.27 -25.98
N ALA A 269 0.16 -2.69 -27.24
CA ALA A 269 0.48 -4.07 -27.60
C ALA A 269 1.94 -4.40 -27.25
N GLU A 270 2.29 -5.69 -27.14
CA GLU A 270 3.65 -6.17 -26.83
C GLU A 270 4.74 -5.59 -27.75
N ASP A 271 4.35 -5.10 -28.94
CA ASP A 271 5.22 -4.47 -29.95
C ASP A 271 5.28 -2.93 -29.87
N GLY A 272 4.72 -2.29 -28.84
CA GLY A 272 4.76 -0.82 -28.68
C GLY A 272 3.80 -0.04 -29.58
N ILE A 273 2.90 -0.72 -30.29
CA ILE A 273 1.87 -0.10 -31.13
C ILE A 273 0.62 0.19 -30.30
N PHE A 274 0.17 1.45 -30.29
CA PHE A 274 -1.11 1.86 -29.72
C PHE A 274 -2.26 1.27 -30.56
N LEU A 275 -3.06 0.36 -30.00
CA LEU A 275 -4.27 -0.17 -30.65
C LEU A 275 -5.41 0.85 -30.52
N ASN A 276 -5.31 1.98 -31.23
CA ASN A 276 -6.31 3.04 -31.14
C ASN A 276 -7.60 2.79 -31.94
N ASN A 277 -7.84 1.65 -32.60
CA ASN A 277 -8.88 1.62 -33.65
C ASN A 277 -9.63 0.31 -33.91
N LEU A 278 -9.84 -0.57 -32.92
CA LEU A 278 -10.96 -1.54 -32.99
C LEU A 278 -11.61 -1.61 -31.61
N ASP A 279 -12.83 -1.06 -31.51
CA ASP A 279 -13.74 -1.04 -30.35
C ASP A 279 -13.51 0.05 -29.28
N GLN A 280 -13.23 1.28 -29.74
CA GLN A 280 -13.24 2.52 -28.94
C GLN A 280 -14.66 2.97 -28.54
N GLU A 281 -15.47 2.09 -27.94
CA GLU A 281 -16.75 2.47 -27.32
C GLU A 281 -16.92 2.00 -25.86
N MET A 282 -15.90 1.40 -25.21
CA MET A 282 -16.10 0.87 -23.85
C MET A 282 -14.98 1.10 -22.81
N PHE A 283 -13.80 1.63 -23.18
CA PHE A 283 -12.72 1.91 -22.22
C PHE A 283 -12.10 3.29 -22.41
N GLU A 284 -12.59 4.28 -21.65
CA GLU A 284 -11.94 5.58 -21.46
C GLU A 284 -10.73 5.44 -20.51
N THR A 285 -9.64 4.82 -20.94
CA THR A 285 -8.36 4.90 -20.23
C THR A 285 -7.36 5.66 -21.08
N ASN A 286 -7.50 7.00 -21.10
CA ASN A 286 -6.44 7.91 -21.59
C ASN A 286 -5.23 7.79 -20.66
N VAL A 287 -4.39 6.79 -20.89
CA VAL A 287 -3.06 6.74 -20.27
C VAL A 287 -2.18 7.70 -21.06
N ASP A 288 -1.99 8.90 -20.51
CA ASP A 288 -1.12 9.89 -21.12
C ASP A 288 0.34 9.38 -21.17
N ASN A 289 1.08 9.78 -22.21
CA ASN A 289 2.52 9.47 -22.33
C ASN A 289 3.32 9.84 -21.07
N GLU A 290 2.91 10.88 -20.34
CA GLU A 290 3.53 11.27 -19.08
C GLU A 290 3.42 10.17 -18.00
N SER A 291 2.26 9.51 -17.91
CA SER A 291 2.03 8.40 -16.98
C SER A 291 2.88 7.18 -17.33
N LEU A 292 3.05 6.90 -18.63
CA LEU A 292 3.94 5.84 -19.12
C LEU A 292 5.42 6.12 -18.79
N VAL A 293 5.88 7.37 -19.00
CA VAL A 293 7.24 7.78 -18.63
C VAL A 293 7.45 7.73 -17.12
N ALA A 294 6.46 8.14 -16.32
CA ALA A 294 6.51 8.04 -14.87
C ALA A 294 6.61 6.59 -14.40
N LEU A 295 5.82 5.68 -14.98
CA LEU A 295 5.89 4.25 -14.72
C LEU A 295 7.25 3.67 -15.13
N CYS A 296 7.79 4.03 -16.30
CA CYS A 296 9.10 3.56 -16.74
C CYS A 296 10.20 3.93 -15.73
N LYS A 297 10.20 5.18 -15.25
CA LYS A 297 11.11 5.62 -14.18
C LYS A 297 10.89 4.88 -12.86
N LEU A 298 9.66 4.49 -12.55
CA LEU A 298 9.37 3.69 -11.36
C LEU A 298 9.93 2.26 -11.50
N VAL A 299 9.73 1.62 -12.66
CA VAL A 299 10.25 0.29 -12.98
C VAL A 299 11.78 0.27 -12.96
N ASP A 300 12.45 1.26 -13.56
CA ASP A 300 13.92 1.34 -13.55
C ASP A 300 14.49 1.46 -12.12
N ARG A 301 13.84 2.25 -11.25
CA ARG A 301 14.25 2.35 -9.84
C ARG A 301 13.95 1.08 -9.06
N TYR A 302 12.81 0.43 -9.32
CA TYR A 302 12.48 -0.86 -8.73
C TYR A 302 13.47 -1.94 -9.16
N LEU A 303 13.85 -1.96 -10.44
CA LEU A 303 14.85 -2.88 -10.98
C LEU A 303 16.21 -2.69 -10.30
N ALA A 304 16.61 -1.45 -10.02
CA ALA A 304 17.85 -1.18 -9.28
C ALA A 304 17.81 -1.68 -7.83
N GLU A 305 16.66 -1.61 -7.17
CA GLU A 305 16.48 -2.15 -5.81
C GLU A 305 16.51 -3.68 -5.81
N VAL A 306 15.76 -4.32 -6.71
CA VAL A 306 15.70 -5.78 -6.84
C VAL A 306 17.03 -6.37 -7.32
N ALA A 307 17.78 -5.65 -8.15
CA ALA A 307 19.14 -6.02 -8.53
C ALA A 307 20.09 -6.19 -7.34
N SER A 308 19.70 -5.68 -6.17
CA SER A 308 20.46 -5.85 -4.93
C SER A 308 20.31 -7.25 -4.31
N ASP A 309 19.35 -8.06 -4.78
CA ASP A 309 19.13 -9.44 -4.34
C ASP A 309 20.12 -10.41 -5.02
N PRO A 310 20.98 -11.13 -4.26
CA PRO A 310 21.91 -12.11 -4.81
C PRO A 310 21.25 -13.34 -5.45
N ASN A 311 19.98 -13.60 -5.13
CA ASN A 311 19.23 -14.74 -5.67
C ASN A 311 18.39 -14.36 -6.89
N LEU A 312 18.53 -13.14 -7.42
CA LEU A 312 17.78 -12.68 -8.59
C LEU A 312 18.26 -13.41 -9.87
N PRO A 313 17.40 -14.20 -10.53
CA PRO A 313 17.77 -14.83 -11.80
C PRO A 313 17.89 -13.79 -12.93
N VAL A 314 18.83 -14.04 -13.84
CA VAL A 314 19.07 -13.19 -15.02
C VAL A 314 17.84 -13.08 -15.91
N SER A 315 17.03 -14.14 -16.03
CA SER A 315 15.79 -14.10 -16.81
C SER A 315 14.83 -13.05 -16.27
N SER A 316 14.51 -13.06 -14.97
CA SER A 316 13.59 -12.08 -14.38
C SER A 316 14.13 -10.65 -14.45
N PHE A 317 15.45 -10.45 -14.35
CA PHE A 317 16.06 -9.13 -14.57
C PHE A 317 15.82 -8.65 -16.01
N VAL A 318 16.06 -9.52 -17.00
CA VAL A 318 15.84 -9.20 -18.42
C VAL A 318 14.35 -8.92 -18.67
N ASP A 319 13.45 -9.78 -18.18
CA ASP A 319 12.01 -9.67 -18.41
C ASP A 319 11.43 -8.36 -17.87
N LEU A 320 11.87 -7.93 -16.67
CA LEU A 320 11.50 -6.62 -16.11
C LEU A 320 12.08 -5.45 -16.90
N ALA A 321 13.32 -5.56 -17.38
CA ALA A 321 13.94 -4.49 -18.17
C ALA A 321 13.23 -4.28 -19.51
N THR A 322 12.75 -5.37 -20.12
CA THR A 322 12.03 -5.40 -21.39
C THR A 322 10.53 -5.20 -21.26
N SER A 323 9.96 -5.18 -20.05
CA SER A 323 8.51 -5.01 -19.85
C SER A 323 7.98 -3.62 -20.21
N MET A 324 8.89 -2.63 -20.37
CA MET A 324 8.56 -1.25 -20.74
C MET A 324 8.98 -0.96 -22.18
N PRO A 325 8.14 -0.28 -22.98
CA PRO A 325 8.45 0.07 -24.36
C PRO A 325 9.59 1.09 -24.46
N GLU A 326 10.36 1.04 -25.55
CA GLU A 326 11.48 1.95 -25.78
C GLU A 326 11.07 3.42 -25.90
N SER A 327 9.82 3.68 -26.33
CA SER A 327 9.23 5.01 -26.45
C SER A 327 9.04 5.70 -25.09
N ALA A 328 8.77 4.95 -24.03
CA ALA A 328 8.63 5.48 -22.68
C ALA A 328 9.98 5.75 -22.00
N ARG A 329 11.05 5.07 -22.44
CA ARG A 329 12.39 5.17 -21.84
C ARG A 329 13.19 6.29 -22.51
N THR A 330 12.96 7.52 -22.04
CA THR A 330 13.63 8.74 -22.54
C THR A 330 15.11 8.83 -22.16
N SER A 331 15.53 8.18 -21.07
CA SER A 331 16.92 8.09 -20.62
C SER A 331 17.18 6.69 -20.07
N HIS A 332 18.39 6.18 -20.32
CA HIS A 332 18.82 4.86 -19.85
C HIS A 332 19.65 4.92 -18.55
N ASP A 333 19.71 6.06 -17.87
CA ASP A 333 20.50 6.23 -16.64
C ASP A 333 20.01 5.31 -15.51
N GLY A 334 18.69 5.18 -15.36
CA GLY A 334 18.08 4.29 -14.37
C GLY A 334 18.38 2.83 -14.65
N LEU A 335 18.19 2.41 -15.91
CA LEU A 335 18.53 1.07 -16.37
C LEU A 335 20.03 0.76 -16.22
N TYR A 336 20.92 1.70 -16.56
CA TYR A 336 22.36 1.55 -16.33
C TYR A 336 22.69 1.37 -14.85
N THR A 337 22.06 2.15 -13.97
CA THR A 337 22.24 2.02 -12.52
C THR A 337 21.83 0.62 -12.05
N ALA A 338 20.70 0.10 -12.53
CA ALA A 338 20.25 -1.25 -12.20
C ALA A 338 21.21 -2.33 -12.71
N ILE A 339 21.70 -2.21 -13.96
CA ILE A 339 22.70 -3.12 -14.53
C ILE A 339 23.98 -3.07 -13.71
N ASP A 340 24.43 -1.88 -13.29
CA ASP A 340 25.65 -1.73 -12.52
C ASP A 340 25.55 -2.40 -11.14
N VAL A 341 24.43 -2.20 -10.44
CA VAL A 341 24.15 -2.87 -9.16
C VAL A 341 24.10 -4.38 -9.34
N PHE A 342 23.40 -4.87 -10.38
CA PHE A 342 23.29 -6.30 -10.66
C PHE A 342 24.66 -6.94 -10.91
N LEU A 343 25.49 -6.33 -11.77
CA LEU A 343 26.85 -6.80 -12.05
C LEU A 343 27.77 -6.72 -10.82
N LYS A 344 27.51 -5.81 -9.87
CA LYS A 344 28.25 -5.72 -8.60
C LYS A 344 28.04 -6.95 -7.75
N LEU A 345 26.80 -7.39 -7.63
CA LEU A 345 26.38 -8.42 -6.69
C LEU A 345 26.41 -9.83 -7.29
N HIS A 346 26.54 -9.92 -8.62
CA HIS A 346 26.70 -11.17 -9.35
C HIS A 346 28.05 -11.24 -10.10
N PRO A 347 29.20 -11.22 -9.39
CA PRO A 347 30.52 -11.21 -10.02
C PRO A 347 30.78 -12.46 -10.88
N GLY A 348 30.20 -13.60 -10.48
CA GLY A 348 30.33 -14.92 -11.13
C GLY A 348 29.58 -15.10 -12.44
N LEU A 349 28.87 -14.09 -12.94
CA LEU A 349 28.09 -14.21 -14.18
C LEU A 349 28.99 -14.57 -15.40
N PRO A 350 28.54 -15.49 -16.27
CA PRO A 350 29.25 -15.82 -17.49
C PRO A 350 29.29 -14.63 -18.45
N LYS A 351 30.33 -14.57 -19.29
CA LYS A 351 30.54 -13.48 -20.26
C LYS A 351 29.39 -13.34 -21.27
N THR A 352 28.63 -14.41 -21.52
CA THR A 352 27.43 -14.40 -22.39
C THR A 352 26.29 -13.64 -21.75
N GLU A 353 26.00 -13.90 -20.47
CA GLU A 353 24.93 -13.22 -19.72
C GLU A 353 25.28 -11.77 -19.44
N LYS A 354 26.54 -11.47 -19.08
CA LYS A 354 27.01 -10.07 -18.96
C LYS A 354 26.77 -9.28 -20.24
N ARG A 355 27.03 -9.90 -21.41
CA ARG A 355 26.73 -9.27 -22.71
C ARG A 355 25.23 -9.08 -22.92
N LYS A 356 24.41 -10.10 -22.60
CA LYS A 356 22.95 -10.05 -22.74
C LYS A 356 22.32 -8.93 -21.89
N ILE A 357 22.79 -8.76 -20.66
CA ILE A 357 22.29 -7.71 -19.75
C ILE A 357 22.75 -6.33 -20.22
N CYS A 358 24.03 -6.19 -20.59
CA CYS A 358 24.54 -4.91 -21.05
C CYS A 358 23.98 -4.47 -22.41
N SER A 359 23.47 -5.40 -23.25
CA SER A 359 22.81 -5.04 -24.51
C SER A 359 21.41 -4.45 -24.32
N LEU A 360 20.83 -4.52 -23.12
CA LEU A 360 19.51 -3.92 -22.83
C LEU A 360 19.57 -2.39 -22.77
N MET A 361 20.76 -1.80 -22.57
CA MET A 361 20.92 -0.35 -22.55
C MET A 361 21.36 0.21 -23.90
N ASP A 362 20.66 1.24 -24.37
CA ASP A 362 21.12 2.10 -25.43
C ASP A 362 22.05 3.18 -24.87
N VAL A 363 23.32 3.07 -25.22
CA VAL A 363 24.39 3.98 -24.81
C VAL A 363 24.15 5.42 -25.30
N LYS A 364 23.39 5.62 -26.40
CA LYS A 364 23.04 6.95 -26.92
C LYS A 364 22.13 7.73 -25.98
N LYS A 365 21.31 7.03 -25.19
CA LYS A 365 20.32 7.60 -24.26
C LYS A 365 20.89 7.83 -22.85
N LEU A 366 22.20 7.69 -22.66
CA LEU A 366 22.89 7.95 -21.39
C LEU A 366 23.24 9.43 -21.22
N SER A 367 23.08 9.93 -20.00
CA SER A 367 23.56 11.26 -19.63
C SER A 367 25.09 11.31 -19.58
N LYS A 368 25.66 12.52 -19.59
CA LYS A 368 27.12 12.72 -19.47
C LYS A 368 27.68 12.10 -18.20
N GLY A 369 26.98 12.24 -17.08
CA GLY A 369 27.40 11.64 -15.80
C GLY A 369 27.43 10.11 -15.87
N ALA A 370 26.38 9.51 -16.44
CA ALA A 370 26.30 8.06 -16.63
C ALA A 370 27.37 7.54 -17.59
N CYS A 371 27.67 8.26 -18.69
CA CYS A 371 28.75 7.91 -19.61
C CYS A 371 30.12 7.87 -18.91
N ILE A 372 30.44 8.88 -18.09
CA ILE A 372 31.72 8.93 -17.37
C ILE A 372 31.83 7.75 -16.40
N HIS A 373 30.76 7.47 -15.65
CA HIS A 373 30.73 6.32 -14.74
C HIS A 373 30.89 5.00 -15.50
N ALA A 374 30.19 4.83 -16.63
CA ALA A 374 30.29 3.63 -17.47
C ALA A 374 31.67 3.46 -18.10
N ALA A 375 32.32 4.55 -18.52
CA ALA A 375 33.67 4.51 -19.07
C ALA A 375 34.72 4.04 -18.06
N GLN A 376 34.49 4.27 -16.76
CA GLN A 376 35.37 3.88 -15.66
C GLN A 376 35.00 2.53 -15.04
N ASN A 377 33.95 1.87 -15.52
CA ASN A 377 33.42 0.67 -14.90
C ASN A 377 34.06 -0.61 -15.46
N ASP A 378 35.01 -1.17 -14.72
CA ASP A 378 35.73 -2.39 -15.10
C ASP A 378 34.86 -3.65 -15.22
N ARG A 379 33.61 -3.61 -14.72
CA ARG A 379 32.68 -4.75 -14.79
C ARG A 379 31.95 -4.85 -16.12
N LEU A 380 31.96 -3.77 -16.92
CA LEU A 380 31.31 -3.76 -18.22
C LEU A 380 32.18 -4.45 -19.29
N PRO A 381 31.56 -5.11 -20.29
CA PRO A 381 32.29 -5.60 -21.45
C PRO A 381 33.01 -4.45 -22.18
N LEU A 382 34.27 -4.67 -22.59
CA LEU A 382 35.07 -3.65 -23.30
C LEU A 382 34.36 -3.04 -24.51
N ARG A 383 33.57 -3.84 -25.25
CA ARG A 383 32.77 -3.36 -26.39
C ARG A 383 31.80 -2.24 -26.00
N VAL A 384 31.17 -2.35 -24.83
CA VAL A 384 30.22 -1.35 -24.32
C VAL A 384 30.96 -0.08 -23.90
N VAL A 385 32.09 -0.22 -23.20
CA VAL A 385 32.94 0.90 -22.79
C VAL A 385 33.42 1.72 -24.01
N VAL A 386 33.85 1.04 -25.08
CA VAL A 386 34.25 1.70 -26.33
C VAL A 386 33.08 2.44 -26.97
N GLN A 387 31.88 1.85 -26.99
CA GLN A 387 30.68 2.53 -27.49
C GLN A 387 30.35 3.79 -26.68
N VAL A 388 30.46 3.73 -25.34
CA VAL A 388 30.23 4.88 -24.46
C VAL A 388 31.20 6.02 -24.80
N LEU A 389 32.49 5.72 -24.91
CA LEU A 389 33.51 6.72 -25.26
C LEU A 389 33.28 7.31 -26.66
N PHE A 390 32.87 6.50 -27.62
CA PHE A 390 32.57 6.96 -28.98
C PHE A 390 31.40 7.97 -29.00
N PHE A 391 30.28 7.66 -28.35
CA PHE A 391 29.15 8.59 -28.29
C PHE A 391 29.43 9.84 -27.46
N GLU A 392 30.29 9.74 -26.44
CA GLU A 392 30.78 10.92 -25.73
C GLU A 392 31.58 11.85 -26.66
N GLN A 393 32.50 11.30 -27.47
CA GLN A 393 33.29 12.07 -28.44
C GLN A 393 32.41 12.72 -29.51
N LEU A 394 31.41 11.99 -30.04
CA LEU A 394 30.46 12.55 -31.00
C LEU A 394 29.69 13.75 -30.42
N ARG A 395 29.22 13.64 -29.16
CA ARG A 395 28.50 14.73 -28.50
C ARG A 395 29.41 15.92 -28.20
N ALA A 396 30.68 15.68 -27.84
CA ALA A 396 31.67 16.73 -27.63
C ALA A 396 32.00 17.48 -28.95
N ALA A 397 32.14 16.74 -30.06
CA ALA A 397 32.38 17.31 -31.38
C ALA A 397 31.16 18.13 -31.88
N GLY A 398 29.94 17.64 -31.67
CA GLY A 398 28.71 18.37 -32.01
C GLY A 398 28.53 19.65 -31.18
N ALA A 399 28.83 19.61 -29.87
CA ALA A 399 28.79 20.80 -29.02
C ALA A 399 29.86 21.84 -29.41
N ALA A 400 31.06 21.39 -29.80
CA ALA A 400 32.11 22.27 -30.31
C ALA A 400 31.72 22.93 -31.66
N ALA A 401 31.03 22.19 -32.53
CA ALA A 401 30.52 22.73 -33.80
C ALA A 401 29.36 23.72 -33.60
N ALA A 402 28.49 23.49 -32.61
CA ALA A 402 27.40 24.42 -32.25
C ALA A 402 27.89 25.68 -31.51
N ALA A 403 29.02 25.59 -30.81
CA ALA A 403 29.64 26.71 -30.10
C ALA A 403 30.58 27.56 -30.99
N ALA A 404 30.86 27.15 -32.22
CA ALA A 404 31.66 27.92 -33.16
C ALA A 404 30.82 29.06 -33.77
N PRO A 405 31.26 30.33 -33.70
CA PRO A 405 30.57 31.42 -34.39
C PRO A 405 30.73 31.20 -35.90
N VAL A 406 29.61 31.10 -36.61
CA VAL A 406 29.58 30.86 -38.07
C VAL A 406 30.24 32.02 -38.81
N PRO A 407 31.23 31.79 -39.70
CA PRO A 407 31.43 32.64 -40.86
C PRO A 407 31.01 31.87 -42.12
N ASN A 408 29.97 32.40 -42.77
CA ASN A 408 29.53 32.10 -44.13
C ASN A 408 29.25 30.65 -44.54
N GLY A 409 27.94 30.39 -44.63
CA GLY A 409 27.24 29.44 -45.49
C GLY A 409 28.00 28.92 -46.71
N SER A 410 28.54 27.72 -46.57
CA SER A 410 28.67 26.77 -47.69
C SER A 410 28.86 25.33 -47.18
N MET A 411 29.42 25.13 -45.98
CA MET A 411 29.75 23.80 -45.45
C MET A 411 28.58 23.10 -44.70
N ALA A 412 27.61 23.87 -44.18
CA ALA A 412 26.45 23.32 -43.48
C ALA A 412 25.51 22.50 -44.39
N ARG A 413 25.57 22.70 -45.71
CA ARG A 413 24.70 22.03 -46.68
C ARG A 413 25.20 20.64 -47.10
N CYS A 414 26.47 20.30 -46.84
CA CYS A 414 27.03 19.00 -47.18
C CYS A 414 26.81 17.92 -46.11
N MET A 415 26.70 18.30 -44.83
CA MET A 415 26.51 17.34 -43.73
C MET A 415 25.05 16.94 -43.52
N ALA A 416 24.09 17.76 -43.96
CA ALA A 416 22.66 17.46 -43.85
C ALA A 416 22.18 16.39 -44.86
N ARG A 417 22.94 16.13 -45.94
CA ARG A 417 22.57 15.17 -46.99
C ARG A 417 22.96 13.71 -46.73
N LEU A 418 23.72 13.43 -45.66
CA LEU A 418 24.13 12.06 -45.30
C LEU A 418 23.30 11.44 -44.17
N ALA A 419 22.25 12.14 -43.73
CA ALA A 419 21.40 11.70 -42.62
C ALA A 419 20.02 11.15 -43.05
N GLU A 420 19.71 11.12 -44.35
CA GLU A 420 18.40 10.72 -44.87
C GLU A 420 18.41 9.49 -45.81
N GLU A 421 19.50 8.73 -45.87
CA GLU A 421 19.47 7.42 -46.53
C GLU A 421 19.99 6.38 -45.53
N GLU A 422 19.06 5.64 -44.91
CA GLU A 422 19.11 4.18 -44.65
C GLU A 422 17.78 3.77 -44.01
N GLU A 423 16.80 3.46 -44.87
CA GLU A 423 15.69 2.57 -44.55
C GLU A 423 16.17 1.12 -44.70
N ASP A 424 15.72 0.28 -43.75
CA ASP A 424 15.53 -1.17 -43.82
C ASP A 424 16.60 -2.04 -44.49
N ASP A 425 17.33 -2.82 -43.66
CA ASP A 425 17.63 -4.19 -44.04
C ASP A 425 17.61 -5.17 -42.85
N ASP A 426 16.78 -6.18 -43.07
CA ASP A 426 16.42 -7.37 -42.32
C ASP A 426 17.65 -8.27 -42.04
N TRP A 427 17.89 -8.60 -40.77
CA TRP A 427 18.97 -9.52 -40.39
C TRP A 427 18.51 -10.96 -40.55
N LYS A 428 18.83 -11.59 -41.68
CA LYS A 428 18.91 -13.05 -41.80
C LYS A 428 20.34 -13.58 -41.93
N ASP A 429 20.54 -14.66 -41.20
CA ASP A 429 21.73 -15.45 -40.87
C ASP A 429 22.50 -16.01 -42.09
N GLY A 430 23.83 -16.15 -41.97
CA GLY A 430 24.66 -16.83 -42.98
C GLY A 430 26.16 -16.56 -42.94
N ARG A 431 26.92 -17.46 -42.32
CA ARG A 431 28.40 -17.54 -42.24
C ARG A 431 29.16 -17.29 -43.56
N THR A 432 30.23 -16.48 -43.55
CA THR A 432 31.61 -16.90 -43.92
C THR A 432 32.66 -15.82 -43.57
N GLN A 433 33.89 -16.27 -43.28
CA GLN A 433 35.04 -15.49 -42.80
C GLN A 433 35.57 -14.46 -43.80
N GLN A 434 36.08 -13.31 -43.32
CA GLN A 434 37.22 -12.61 -43.92
C GLN A 434 37.95 -11.67 -42.92
N GLU A 435 39.27 -11.55 -43.13
CA GLU A 435 40.34 -11.00 -42.28
C GLU A 435 40.29 -9.49 -41.93
N PRO A 436 41.06 -9.01 -40.92
CA PRO A 436 41.09 -7.60 -40.51
C PRO A 436 41.94 -6.73 -41.45
N PRO A 437 41.63 -5.42 -41.63
CA PRO A 437 42.43 -4.55 -42.49
C PRO A 437 43.70 -4.03 -41.79
N THR A 438 44.79 -3.99 -42.55
CA THR A 438 46.15 -3.56 -42.20
C THR A 438 46.35 -2.03 -41.99
N PRO A 439 47.41 -1.60 -41.27
CA PRO A 439 47.60 -0.24 -40.76
C PRO A 439 48.21 0.74 -41.79
N GLY A 440 47.54 0.92 -42.95
CA GLY A 440 47.99 1.82 -44.02
C GLY A 440 47.27 3.19 -44.07
N ALA A 441 46.12 3.34 -43.42
CA ALA A 441 45.24 4.51 -43.61
C ALA A 441 45.53 5.71 -42.67
N LEU A 442 46.42 5.57 -41.68
CA LEU A 442 46.65 6.60 -40.64
C LEU A 442 47.76 7.62 -40.94
N LYS A 443 48.38 7.60 -42.13
CA LYS A 443 49.54 8.48 -42.41
C LYS A 443 49.22 9.75 -43.22
N LYS A 444 47.95 9.99 -43.57
CA LYS A 444 47.54 11.13 -44.43
C LYS A 444 46.84 12.30 -43.72
N GLN A 445 46.82 12.32 -42.39
CA GLN A 445 46.16 13.39 -41.60
C GLN A 445 47.05 14.07 -40.55
N LEU A 446 48.35 13.75 -40.49
CA LEU A 446 49.29 14.33 -39.52
C LEU A 446 50.36 15.23 -40.17
N GLY A 447 49.99 15.93 -41.25
CA GLY A 447 50.92 16.70 -42.09
C GLY A 447 50.76 18.22 -42.06
N SER A 448 49.77 18.76 -41.34
CA SER A 448 49.53 20.20 -41.35
C SER A 448 49.39 20.71 -39.93
N LEU A 449 50.50 21.24 -39.40
CA LEU A 449 50.59 22.41 -38.51
C LEU A 449 52.04 22.51 -38.01
N LYS A 450 52.89 23.25 -38.75
CA LYS A 450 54.13 23.78 -38.20
C LYS A 450 54.42 25.16 -38.79
N LEU A 451 54.65 26.10 -37.86
CA LEU A 451 55.27 27.43 -37.96
C LEU A 451 54.47 28.59 -38.59
N ALA A 452 54.13 29.57 -37.74
CA ALA A 452 54.73 30.90 -37.81
C ALA A 452 54.73 31.56 -36.42
N ALA A 453 55.89 32.09 -36.03
CA ALA A 453 56.17 32.83 -34.81
C ALA A 453 56.42 34.31 -35.15
N ALA A 454 56.02 35.22 -34.26
CA ALA A 454 56.56 36.57 -34.00
C ALA A 454 55.73 37.13 -32.81
N ASP A 455 56.19 37.15 -31.57
CA ASP A 455 57.26 37.93 -30.91
C ASP A 455 56.86 39.38 -30.55
N HIS A 456 56.60 39.64 -29.25
CA HIS A 456 57.28 40.64 -28.39
C HIS A 456 56.52 40.90 -27.08
N GLY A 457 57.26 40.97 -25.96
CA GLY A 457 56.92 41.88 -24.84
C GLY A 457 56.88 41.33 -23.40
N ALA A 458 58.07 41.11 -22.82
CA ALA A 458 58.53 41.52 -21.47
C ALA A 458 57.72 41.30 -20.16
N GLY A 459 58.41 40.68 -19.19
CA GLY A 459 58.29 40.87 -17.72
C GLY A 459 57.21 40.03 -17.02
N ASP A 460 57.30 39.61 -15.77
CA ASP A 460 58.32 39.58 -14.72
C ASP A 460 57.71 38.71 -13.59
N ASP A 461 58.56 38.12 -12.75
CA ASP A 461 58.35 37.60 -11.39
C ASP A 461 57.22 36.60 -11.03
N GLY A 462 57.66 35.35 -10.78
CA GLY A 462 57.64 34.72 -9.45
C GLY A 462 56.35 34.67 -8.62
N ARG A 463 55.79 33.46 -8.44
CA ARG A 463 55.72 32.78 -7.12
C ARG A 463 55.08 31.39 -7.18
N ARG A 464 55.87 30.45 -6.68
CA ARG A 464 55.50 29.17 -6.05
C ARG A 464 54.50 29.40 -4.91
N LEU A 465 53.60 28.43 -4.65
CA LEU A 465 53.13 27.92 -3.34
C LEU A 465 51.93 26.98 -3.60
N VAL A 466 52.13 25.65 -3.61
CA VAL A 466 52.06 24.74 -2.45
C VAL A 466 50.63 24.41 -2.01
N ALA A 467 50.37 23.10 -2.09
CA ALA A 467 49.24 22.34 -1.60
C ALA A 467 48.81 22.65 -0.16
N ARG A 468 47.52 22.47 0.12
CA ARG A 468 47.07 21.89 1.39
C ARG A 468 45.96 20.87 1.14
N SER A 469 46.33 19.61 1.31
CA SER A 469 45.45 18.54 1.73
C SER A 469 44.97 18.79 3.16
N SER A 470 43.73 18.43 3.46
CA SER A 470 43.34 17.96 4.79
C SER A 470 42.25 16.91 4.65
N SER A 471 42.70 15.67 4.81
CA SER A 471 41.96 14.46 5.15
C SER A 471 41.37 14.49 6.57
N VAL A 472 40.58 13.45 6.85
CA VAL A 472 40.16 12.90 8.17
C VAL A 472 38.83 13.47 8.67
N ALA A 473 37.88 12.70 9.19
CA ALA A 473 37.48 11.28 9.15
C ALA A 473 36.18 11.21 9.97
N ASN A 474 35.42 10.14 9.75
CA ASN A 474 34.50 9.48 10.67
C ASN A 474 34.01 10.23 11.93
N GLN A 475 32.68 10.28 12.08
CA GLN A 475 32.08 9.86 13.33
C GLN A 475 30.68 9.27 13.13
N SER A 476 30.56 8.04 13.61
CA SER A 476 29.35 7.28 13.86
C SER A 476 28.88 7.54 15.30
N SER A 477 27.59 7.80 15.48
CA SER A 477 26.83 7.54 16.73
C SER A 477 25.35 7.84 16.46
N ARG A 478 24.50 6.81 16.44
CA ARG A 478 23.65 6.40 17.58
C ARG A 478 22.82 7.54 18.16
N LEU A 479 21.52 7.59 17.81
CA LEU A 479 20.43 8.08 18.66
C LEU A 479 19.18 7.26 18.27
N SER A 480 18.86 6.21 19.03
CA SER A 480 17.96 6.27 20.20
C SER A 480 16.48 6.31 19.79
N LEU A 481 15.91 5.12 19.65
CA LEU A 481 14.49 4.81 19.64
C LEU A 481 13.80 5.45 20.86
N SER A 482 12.75 6.26 20.63
CA SER A 482 11.81 6.60 21.69
C SER A 482 10.59 5.71 21.59
N SER A 483 10.47 4.88 22.63
CA SER A 483 9.37 4.01 22.98
C SER A 483 8.30 4.81 23.76
N ARG A 484 7.02 4.48 23.51
CA ARG A 484 5.81 4.56 24.38
C ARG A 484 4.64 5.18 23.62
N SER A 485 3.57 4.42 23.39
CA SER A 485 2.43 4.40 24.33
C SER A 485 1.73 3.04 24.36
N ARG A 486 1.42 2.60 25.58
CA ARG A 486 0.87 1.29 25.95
C ARG A 486 -0.63 1.24 25.63
N ARG A 487 -1.10 0.16 24.99
CA ARG A 487 -2.52 -0.25 25.04
C ARG A 487 -2.64 -1.42 26.01
N ILE A 488 -3.45 -1.22 27.05
CA ILE A 488 -3.88 -2.23 28.01
C ILE A 488 -5.27 -2.65 27.54
N PHE A 489 -5.41 -3.83 26.94
CA PHE A 489 -6.68 -4.55 26.84
C PHE A 489 -6.37 -6.04 26.63
N ASP A 490 -5.97 -6.70 27.70
CA ASP A 490 -6.20 -8.14 27.86
C ASP A 490 -7.41 -8.31 28.78
N LYS A 491 -8.30 -9.25 28.41
CA LYS A 491 -9.49 -9.77 29.12
C LYS A 491 -10.87 -9.52 28.49
N LEU A 492 -11.04 -9.80 27.19
CA LEU A 492 -12.38 -10.10 26.65
C LEU A 492 -12.48 -11.35 25.76
N TRP A 493 -11.42 -12.16 25.64
CA TRP A 493 -11.47 -13.45 24.95
C TRP A 493 -11.07 -14.60 25.89
N VAL A 494 -11.95 -14.90 26.86
CA VAL A 494 -12.00 -16.21 27.52
C VAL A 494 -13.47 -16.61 27.60
N GLY A 495 -13.93 -17.30 26.56
CA GLY A 495 -15.28 -17.80 26.43
C GLY A 495 -15.29 -19.09 25.61
N GLY A 496 -14.49 -20.06 26.01
CA GLY A 496 -14.44 -21.40 25.41
C GLY A 496 -14.85 -22.45 26.43
N ALA A 497 -16.07 -22.97 26.28
CA ALA A 497 -16.64 -24.01 27.11
C ALA A 497 -15.77 -25.28 27.15
N LYS A 498 -15.59 -25.85 28.34
CA LYS A 498 -14.86 -27.09 28.58
C LYS A 498 -15.87 -28.21 28.87
N LEU A 499 -15.95 -29.21 27.99
CA LEU A 499 -16.55 -30.52 28.28
C LEU A 499 -15.44 -31.54 28.57
N PRO A 500 -15.68 -32.57 29.41
CA PRO A 500 -14.61 -33.36 30.03
C PRO A 500 -14.36 -34.70 29.34
N GLY A 501 -13.14 -35.20 29.49
CA GLY A 501 -12.84 -36.64 29.50
C GLY A 501 -11.83 -37.09 28.45
N GLU A 502 -10.57 -37.26 28.86
CA GLU A 502 -9.85 -38.54 28.92
C GLU A 502 -8.35 -38.29 29.21
N GLY A 503 -7.76 -39.14 30.06
CA GLY A 503 -6.37 -39.03 30.56
C GLY A 503 -5.30 -39.33 29.49
N PRO A 504 -4.01 -39.25 29.83
CA PRO A 504 -3.42 -40.26 30.71
C PRO A 504 -2.35 -39.76 31.70
N ALA A 505 -1.80 -40.74 32.42
CA ALA A 505 -1.05 -40.68 33.68
C ALA A 505 0.47 -40.41 33.57
N GLY A 506 1.03 -40.08 34.75
CA GLY A 506 2.46 -40.18 35.13
C GLY A 506 3.17 -38.83 35.13
N GLY A 507 3.84 -38.34 36.18
CA GLY A 507 4.26 -38.88 37.48
C GLY A 507 5.56 -38.14 37.90
N LYS A 508 5.73 -37.90 39.21
CA LYS A 508 6.87 -37.24 39.92
C LYS A 508 6.81 -35.69 39.93
N GLY A 509 6.98 -34.97 41.04
CA GLY A 509 7.30 -35.29 42.44
C GLY A 509 7.74 -34.00 43.19
N SER A 510 7.68 -34.02 44.53
CA SER A 510 8.19 -33.04 45.53
C SER A 510 7.36 -31.75 45.74
N SER A 511 6.61 -31.56 46.85
CA SER A 511 7.00 -31.23 48.27
C SER A 511 7.69 -29.86 48.39
N ASP A 512 7.47 -28.97 49.35
CA ASP A 512 6.60 -28.75 50.51
C ASP A 512 6.90 -27.29 50.90
N THR A 513 5.92 -26.43 51.21
CA THR A 513 6.05 -25.41 52.28
C THR A 513 4.68 -24.91 52.74
N SER A 514 4.46 -25.03 54.05
CA SER A 514 3.29 -24.73 54.87
C SER A 514 2.91 -23.24 54.98
N GLY A 515 1.66 -22.96 55.39
CA GLY A 515 1.34 -21.76 56.17
C GLY A 515 -0.10 -21.24 56.14
N SER A 516 -0.95 -21.76 57.05
CA SER A 516 -2.02 -21.07 57.82
C SER A 516 -3.14 -20.34 57.06
N SER A 517 -4.37 -20.88 56.99
CA SER A 517 -5.46 -20.84 58.01
C SER A 517 -5.98 -19.44 58.35
N GLN A 518 -7.23 -19.13 57.96
CA GLN A 518 -8.32 -18.74 58.87
C GLN A 518 -9.60 -18.41 58.08
N SER A 519 -10.66 -19.20 58.32
CA SER A 519 -12.05 -18.81 58.11
C SER A 519 -12.57 -18.10 59.38
N PRO A 520 -13.72 -17.43 59.31
CA PRO A 520 -14.81 -17.91 60.16
C PRO A 520 -16.15 -18.05 59.43
N ARG A 521 -16.90 -19.06 59.90
CA ARG A 521 -18.33 -19.31 59.64
C ARG A 521 -19.21 -18.47 60.59
N SER A 522 -20.38 -18.09 60.12
CA SER A 522 -21.65 -18.10 60.89
C SER A 522 -22.78 -18.21 59.84
N SER A 523 -23.59 -19.27 59.71
CA SER A 523 -24.54 -19.95 60.61
C SER A 523 -25.72 -19.08 61.08
N ALA A 524 -26.79 -19.07 60.28
CA ALA A 524 -28.17 -19.05 60.77
C ALA A 524 -29.14 -19.59 59.70
N LYS A 525 -29.80 -20.69 60.03
CA LYS A 525 -31.02 -21.30 59.46
C LYS A 525 -31.91 -21.64 60.69
N PRO A 526 -33.17 -22.06 60.56
CA PRO A 526 -34.18 -21.84 59.52
C PRO A 526 -35.56 -21.45 60.13
N LEU A 527 -36.57 -21.26 59.29
CA LEU A 527 -37.97 -21.53 59.69
C LEU A 527 -38.70 -22.17 58.50
N GLU A 528 -39.10 -23.41 58.71
CA GLU A 528 -40.00 -24.19 57.85
C GLU A 528 -41.46 -23.81 58.13
N SER A 529 -42.27 -23.81 57.08
CA SER A 529 -43.59 -24.44 57.11
C SER A 529 -44.06 -24.73 55.68
N LYS A 530 -44.00 -26.02 55.32
CA LYS A 530 -45.09 -26.88 54.79
C LYS A 530 -46.34 -26.15 54.23
N SER A 531 -47.06 -26.58 53.21
CA SER A 531 -47.04 -27.68 52.23
C SER A 531 -48.45 -27.64 51.63
N SER A 532 -48.64 -27.71 50.32
CA SER A 532 -49.87 -28.29 49.76
C SER A 532 -49.77 -28.46 48.25
N SER A 533 -49.58 -29.73 47.90
CA SER A 533 -49.88 -30.36 46.61
C SER A 533 -51.33 -30.11 46.18
N SER A 534 -51.57 -29.86 44.89
CA SER A 534 -52.82 -30.28 44.23
C SER A 534 -52.73 -30.17 42.70
N SER A 535 -52.84 -31.34 42.07
CA SER A 535 -53.67 -31.62 40.88
C SER A 535 -53.27 -31.04 39.52
N SER A 536 -52.57 -31.89 38.78
CA SER A 536 -52.66 -32.05 37.33
C SER A 536 -54.10 -32.03 36.79
N ARG A 537 -54.38 -31.20 35.78
CA ARG A 537 -55.51 -31.42 34.87
C ARG A 537 -55.12 -31.13 33.43
N ASN A 538 -55.20 -32.22 32.68
CA ASN A 538 -55.02 -32.40 31.25
C ASN A 538 -56.28 -31.92 30.52
N ARG A 539 -56.19 -31.07 29.47
CA ARG A 539 -57.26 -30.90 28.47
C ARG A 539 -56.75 -30.32 27.14
N ARG A 540 -56.55 -31.27 26.21
CA ARG A 540 -56.81 -31.30 24.76
C ARG A 540 -57.09 -29.99 23.98
N TYR A 541 -56.33 -29.85 22.91
CA TYR A 541 -56.70 -29.53 21.52
C TYR A 541 -58.19 -29.30 21.20
N SER A 542 -58.46 -28.20 20.49
CA SER A 542 -59.46 -28.12 19.43
C SER A 542 -58.96 -27.25 18.29
N VAL A 543 -59.10 -27.80 17.09
CA VAL A 543 -58.93 -27.17 15.78
C VAL A 543 -60.21 -26.42 15.45
N SER A 544 -60.11 -25.18 14.99
CA SER A 544 -60.88 -24.55 13.90
C SER A 544 -60.24 -23.21 13.56
#